data_AF-A0A3M5X6C5-F1
#
_entry.id   AF-A0A3M5X6C5-F1
#
_cell.length_a   1.000
_cell.length_b   1.000
_cell.length_c   1.000
_cell.angle_alpha   90.00
_cell.angle_beta   90.00
_cell.angle_gamma   90.00
#
_symmetry.space_group_name_H-M   'P 1'
#
loop_
_entity.id
_entity.type
_entity.pdbx_description
1 polymer ?
#
loop_
_entity_poly.entity_id
_entity_poly.type
_entity_poly.pdbx_seq_one_letter_code
_entity_poly.pdbx_strand_id
1 'polypeptide(L)' 'MIPNARIDSELVKDLREILTLLALASAVIDNPTTPPLAAKVIAVMAQHTAMAWAEFLTTDIPVVEGGAR' A
#
# COMPACT_ATOMS: atom_id res chain seq x y z
N MET A 1 -25.08 16.41 3.89
CA MET A 1 -24.47 16.21 2.55
C MET A 1 -23.01 15.88 2.81
N ILE A 2 -22.60 14.61 2.63
CA ILE A 2 -21.21 14.20 2.87
C ILE A 2 -20.37 14.83 1.75
N PRO A 3 -19.28 15.57 2.04
CA PRO A 3 -18.43 16.13 1.00
C PRO A 3 -17.95 15.01 0.08
N ASN A 4 -18.04 15.20 -1.23
CA ASN A 4 -17.46 14.27 -2.20
C ASN A 4 -15.94 14.36 -2.08
N ALA A 5 -15.35 13.63 -1.13
CA ALA A 5 -13.92 13.44 -1.02
C ALA A 5 -13.46 12.77 -2.31
N ARG A 6 -12.80 13.55 -3.17
CA ARG A 6 -12.14 13.00 -4.37
C ARG A 6 -10.77 12.53 -3.93
N ILE A 7 -10.62 11.22 -3.79
CA ILE A 7 -9.31 10.60 -3.60
C ILE A 7 -8.51 10.86 -4.89
N ASP A 8 -7.26 11.32 -4.72
CA ASP A 8 -6.35 11.55 -5.84
C ASP A 8 -6.22 10.29 -6.69
N SER A 9 -6.44 10.41 -8.00
CA SER A 9 -6.39 9.28 -8.92
C SER A 9 -4.99 8.68 -9.04
N GLU A 10 -3.93 9.47 -8.86
CA GLU A 10 -2.56 8.95 -8.87
C GLU A 10 -2.30 8.16 -7.58
N LEU A 11 -2.75 8.67 -6.44
CA LEU A 11 -2.68 7.93 -5.18
C LEU A 11 -3.41 6.58 -5.23
N VAL A 12 -4.57 6.51 -5.88
CA VAL A 12 -5.29 5.23 -6.07
C VAL A 12 -4.50 4.25 -6.95
N LYS A 13 -3.78 4.74 -7.98
CA LYS A 13 -2.93 3.90 -8.82
C LYS A 13 -1.73 3.38 -8.03
N ASP A 14 -1.05 4.25 -7.31
CA ASP A 14 0.12 3.88 -6.50
C ASP A 14 -0.27 2.90 -5.39
N LEU A 15 -1.43 3.12 -4.75
CA LEU A 15 -1.98 2.19 -3.76
C LEU A 15 -2.29 0.82 -4.37
N ARG A 16 -2.85 0.78 -5.58
CA ARG A 16 -3.08 -0.48 -6.28
C ARG A 16 -1.77 -1.21 -6.58
N GLU A 17 -0.75 -0.48 -7.01
CA GLU A 17 0.56 -1.05 -7.32
C GLU A 17 1.22 -1.64 -6.07
N ILE A 18 1.22 -0.91 -4.95
CA ILE A 18 1.82 -1.43 -3.72
C ILE A 18 1.08 -2.65 -3.19
N LEU A 19 -0.26 -2.65 -3.21
CA LEU A 19 -1.05 -3.81 -2.80
C LEU A 19 -0.77 -5.03 -3.68
N THR A 20 -0.52 -4.81 -4.97
CA THR A 20 -0.13 -5.88 -5.91
C THR A 20 1.24 -6.45 -5.56
N LEU A 21 2.22 -5.59 -5.25
CA LEU A 21 3.56 -6.02 -4.84
C LEU A 21 3.55 -6.76 -3.48
N LEU A 22 2.74 -6.31 -2.53
CA LEU A 22 2.57 -6.97 -1.23
C LEU A 22 1.88 -8.34 -1.37
N ALA A 23 0.91 -8.46 -2.27
CA ALA A 23 0.29 -9.74 -2.61
C ALA A 23 1.30 -10.71 -3.25
N LEU A 24 2.12 -10.21 -4.19
CA LEU A 24 3.20 -10.99 -4.78
C LEU A 24 4.22 -11.44 -3.73
N ALA A 25 4.65 -10.54 -2.85
CA ALA A 25 5.53 -10.87 -1.74
C ALA A 25 4.94 -11.98 -0.86
N SER A 26 3.65 -11.90 -0.53
CA SER A 26 2.94 -12.94 0.23
C SER A 26 2.97 -14.30 -0.49
N ALA A 27 2.70 -14.32 -1.79
CA ALA A 27 2.77 -15.55 -2.60
C ALA A 27 4.19 -16.13 -2.66
N VAL A 28 5.21 -15.28 -2.74
CA VAL A 28 6.62 -15.71 -2.74
C VAL A 28 7.03 -16.28 -1.37
N ILE A 29 6.56 -15.68 -0.27
CA ILE A 29 6.84 -16.16 1.09
C ILE A 29 6.21 -17.54 1.33
N ASP A 30 4.99 -17.76 0.85
CA ASP A 30 4.25 -19.01 1.01
C ASP A 30 4.74 -20.14 0.08
N ASN A 31 5.51 -19.81 -0.97
CA ASN A 31 6.01 -20.80 -1.91
C ASN A 31 7.04 -21.74 -1.24
N PRO A 32 6.82 -23.07 -1.24
CA PRO A 32 7.71 -24.05 -0.61
C PRO A 32 9.10 -24.15 -1.24
N THR A 33 9.28 -23.64 -2.47
CA THR A 33 10.60 -23.59 -3.13
C THR A 33 11.39 -22.34 -2.76
N THR A 34 10.80 -21.37 -2.05
CA THR A 34 11.50 -20.15 -1.65
C THR A 34 12.49 -20.45 -0.52
N PRO A 35 13.78 -20.09 -0.67
CA PRO A 35 14.76 -20.29 0.40
C PRO A 35 14.32 -19.60 1.70
N PRO A 36 14.44 -20.25 2.88
CA PRO A 36 13.92 -19.69 4.13
C PRO A 36 14.48 -18.31 4.48
N LEU A 37 15.75 -18.04 4.15
CA LEU A 37 16.36 -16.72 4.36
C LEU A 37 15.73 -15.66 3.44
N ALA A 38 15.48 -15.99 2.18
CA ALA A 38 14.85 -15.09 1.22
C ALA A 38 13.41 -14.76 1.66
N ALA A 39 12.63 -15.76 2.09
CA ALA A 39 11.28 -15.54 2.61
C ALA A 39 11.27 -14.57 3.80
N LYS A 40 12.22 -14.69 4.74
CA LYS A 40 12.35 -13.77 5.88
C LYS A 40 12.68 -12.35 5.45
N VAL A 41 13.64 -12.17 4.55
CA VAL A 41 14.00 -10.85 4.04
C VAL A 41 12.81 -10.20 3.33
N ILE A 42 12.13 -10.94 2.46
CA ILE A 42 10.93 -10.46 1.75
C ILE A 42 9.83 -10.10 2.75
N ALA A 43 9.60 -10.92 3.79
CA ALA A 43 8.62 -10.63 4.83
C ALA A 43 8.91 -9.32 5.57
N VAL A 44 10.17 -9.10 5.97
CA VAL A 44 10.59 -7.85 6.64
C VAL A 44 10.36 -6.65 5.70
N MET A 45 10.79 -6.75 4.45
CA MET A 45 10.60 -5.67 3.47
C MET A 45 9.12 -5.37 3.21
N ALA A 46 8.29 -6.40 3.06
CA ALA A 46 6.85 -6.27 2.86
C ALA A 46 6.17 -5.63 4.09
N GLN A 47 6.54 -6.03 5.30
CA GLN A 47 6.03 -5.46 6.54
C GLN A 47 6.37 -3.97 6.67
N HIS A 48 7.64 -3.60 6.48
CA HIS A 48 8.07 -2.20 6.54
C HIS A 48 7.36 -1.35 5.48
N THR A 49 7.20 -1.88 4.27
CA THR A 49 6.51 -1.17 3.19
C THR A 49 5.03 -0.98 3.51
N ALA A 50 4.35 -2.01 4.00
CA ALA A 50 2.95 -1.93 4.40
C ALA A 50 2.73 -0.94 5.55
N MET A 51 3.62 -0.90 6.54
CA MET A 51 3.57 0.08 7.62
C MET A 51 3.77 1.51 7.13
N ALA A 52 4.78 1.75 6.29
CA ALA A 52 5.03 3.09 5.73
C ALA A 52 3.83 3.59 4.91
N TRP A 53 3.20 2.72 4.14
CA TRP A 53 1.96 3.05 3.43
C TRP A 53 0.78 3.28 4.37
N ALA A 54 0.61 2.49 5.42
CA ALA A 54 -0.44 2.71 6.40
C ALA A 54 -0.29 4.06 7.12
N GLU A 55 0.93 4.43 7.50
CA GLU A 55 1.25 5.74 8.07
C GLU A 55 0.92 6.85 7.07
N PHE A 56 1.47 6.80 5.86
CA PHE A 56 1.21 7.78 4.81
C PHE A 56 -0.30 7.96 4.51
N LEU A 57 -1.05 6.86 4.41
CA LEU A 57 -2.48 6.91 4.12
C LEU A 57 -3.31 7.51 5.28
N THR A 58 -2.81 7.43 6.52
CA THR A 58 -3.52 7.92 7.71
C THR A 58 -3.08 9.30 8.18
N THR A 59 -1.86 9.74 7.84
CA THR A 59 -1.31 11.03 8.27
C THR A 59 -1.25 12.07 7.16
N ASP A 60 -0.95 11.66 5.93
CA ASP A 60 -0.46 12.59 4.91
C ASP A 60 -1.44 12.82 3.75
N ILE A 61 -2.49 12.01 3.59
CA ILE A 61 -3.51 12.26 2.56
C ILE A 61 -4.37 13.47 2.97
N PRO A 62 -4.29 14.60 2.26
CA PRO A 62 -5.22 15.68 2.48
C PRO A 62 -6.60 15.26 1.93
N VAL A 63 -7.64 15.36 2.75
CA VAL A 63 -9.02 15.35 2.24
C VAL A 63 -9.14 16.54 1.29
N VAL A 64 -9.18 16.28 -0.01
CA VAL A 64 -9.40 17.33 -1.00
C VAL A 64 -10.84 17.84 -0.80
N GLU A 65 -11.00 18.97 -0.12
CA GLU A 65 -12.26 19.69 -0.11
C GLU A 65 -12.55 20.13 -1.54
N GLY A 66 -13.61 19.57 -2.12
CA GLY A 66 -14.14 20.01 -3.40
C GLY A 66 -14.67 21.43 -3.29
N GLY A 67 -13.77 22.41 -3.45
CA GLY A 67 -14.11 23.82 -3.52
C GLY A 67 -14.96 24.08 -4.76
N ALA A 68 -16.26 24.29 -4.55
CA ALA A 68 -17.11 24.90 -5.55
C ALA A 68 -16.74 26.38 -5.69
N ARG A 69 -16.17 26.76 -6.83
CA ARG A 69 -16.20 28.11 -7.37
C ARG A 69 -16.45 28.01 -8.88
#